data_AF-A0A377GBV7-F1
#
_entry.id   AF-A0A377GBV7-F1
#
_cell.length_a   1.000
_cell.length_b   1.000
_cell.length_c   1.000
_cell.angle_alpha   90.00
_cell.angle_beta   90.00
_cell.angle_gamma   90.00
#
_symmetry.space_group_name_H-M   'P 1'
#
loop_
_entity.id
_entity.type
_entity.pdbx_description
1 polymer ?
#
loop_
_entity_poly.entity_id
_entity_poly.type
_entity_poly.pdbx_seq_one_letter_code
_entity_poly.pdbx_strand_id
1 'polypeptide(L)'
;MKSKIEEEKKAAKEWFEELLKALAHTNKAHPDLLFEMRPTEAFFKEMYNKNKVNPLYVEFISKNSGAKFTLENKFYPHSWVIKLPDNATKEERDCMRDLALEAIAHPKNAAPDYQPKLVAFFPDSTPDEEIAEFVKASEEKGIQVNLFIGKKEEFDKVHAAHEKETQKIVASGALENLPGWDGYVNRIQQSDGGRKGEEFLNKYRSEQTSSVTYN
;
A
#
# COMPACT_ATOMS: atom_id res chain seq x y z
N MET A 1 0.08 -7.28 30.89
CA MET A 1 0.25 -7.36 29.42
C MET A 1 -0.87 -6.56 28.79
N LYS A 2 -0.57 -5.63 27.86
CA LYS A 2 -1.59 -5.10 26.97
C LYS A 2 -2.01 -6.24 26.03
N SER A 3 -3.28 -6.29 25.61
CA SER A 3 -3.66 -7.29 24.60
C SER A 3 -3.00 -6.93 23.27
N LYS A 4 -2.69 -7.93 22.44
CA LYS A 4 -2.11 -7.76 21.08
C LYS A 4 -2.86 -6.67 20.29
N ILE A 5 -4.18 -6.65 20.40
CA ILE A 5 -5.07 -5.64 19.79
C ILE A 5 -4.73 -4.20 20.23
N GLU A 6 -4.42 -3.97 21.51
CA GLU A 6 -4.07 -2.63 22.01
C GLU A 6 -2.67 -2.18 21.57
N GLU A 7 -1.76 -3.12 21.31
CA GLU A 7 -0.43 -2.84 20.75
C GLU A 7 -0.54 -2.48 19.26
N GLU A 8 -1.31 -3.25 18.49
CA GLU A 8 -1.61 -2.97 17.07
C GLU A 8 -2.26 -1.59 16.88
N LYS A 9 -3.24 -1.25 17.74
CA LYS A 9 -3.88 0.08 17.74
C LYS A 9 -2.89 1.20 18.01
N LYS A 10 -2.01 1.02 19.00
CA LYS A 10 -1.02 2.02 19.37
C LYS A 10 -0.06 2.26 18.19
N ALA A 11 0.43 1.19 17.57
CA ALA A 11 1.32 1.27 16.41
C ALA A 11 0.64 1.94 15.21
N ALA A 12 -0.61 1.59 14.90
CA ALA A 12 -1.36 2.22 13.81
C ALA A 12 -1.55 3.73 14.03
N LYS A 13 -1.81 4.16 15.28
CA LYS A 13 -1.89 5.58 15.64
C LYS A 13 -0.55 6.29 15.47
N GLU A 14 0.54 5.68 15.92
CA GLU A 14 1.89 6.26 15.79
C GLU A 14 2.31 6.38 14.33
N TRP A 15 1.98 5.41 13.47
CA TRP A 15 2.19 5.50 12.01
C TRP A 15 1.40 6.63 11.37
N PHE A 16 0.14 6.81 11.76
CA PHE A 16 -0.66 7.93 11.28
C PHE A 16 -0.03 9.28 11.66
N GLU A 17 0.46 9.41 12.90
CA GLU A 17 1.16 10.62 13.36
C GLU A 17 2.50 10.84 12.64
N GLU A 18 3.19 9.77 12.22
CA GLU A 18 4.40 9.84 11.40
C GLU A 18 4.12 10.29 9.99
N LEU A 19 3.10 9.74 9.35
CA LEU A 19 2.63 10.17 8.03
C LEU A 19 2.23 11.64 8.03
N LEU A 20 1.53 12.11 9.07
CA LEU A 20 1.20 13.53 9.24
C LEU A 20 2.45 14.41 9.31
N LYS A 21 3.45 14.00 10.09
CA LYS A 21 4.70 14.75 10.25
C LYS A 21 5.51 14.75 8.95
N ALA A 22 5.59 13.61 8.26
CA ALA A 22 6.26 13.48 6.97
C ALA A 22 5.60 14.40 5.95
N LEU A 23 4.26 14.36 5.84
CA LEU A 23 3.50 15.22 4.95
C LEU A 23 3.74 16.71 5.22
N ALA A 24 3.78 17.12 6.49
CA ALA A 24 4.05 18.52 6.84
C ALA A 24 5.45 18.97 6.38
N HIS A 25 6.45 18.10 6.46
CA HIS A 25 7.80 18.37 5.95
C HIS A 25 7.81 18.41 4.42
N THR A 26 7.16 17.43 3.78
CA THR A 26 7.02 17.35 2.32
C THR A 26 6.34 18.61 1.76
N ASN A 27 5.21 19.03 2.32
CA ASN A 27 4.50 20.25 1.92
C ASN A 27 5.35 21.52 2.12
N LYS A 28 6.22 21.53 3.14
CA LYS A 28 7.15 22.65 3.36
C LYS A 28 8.28 22.67 2.34
N ALA A 29 8.79 21.50 1.94
CA ALA A 29 9.85 21.35 0.95
C ALA A 29 9.34 21.58 -0.48
N HIS A 30 8.09 21.21 -0.75
CA HIS A 30 7.43 21.30 -2.05
C HIS A 30 6.13 22.13 -1.94
N PRO A 31 6.23 23.46 -1.72
CA PRO A 31 5.06 24.32 -1.55
C PRO A 31 4.16 24.37 -2.79
N ASP A 32 4.68 23.95 -3.95
CA ASP A 32 3.94 23.89 -5.21
C ASP A 32 3.19 22.57 -5.41
N LEU A 33 3.33 21.56 -4.53
CA LEU A 33 2.72 20.22 -4.67
C LEU A 33 1.76 19.88 -3.51
N LEU A 34 1.29 20.88 -2.75
CA LEU A 34 0.60 20.68 -1.47
C LEU A 34 -0.42 19.55 -1.45
N PHE A 35 -0.26 18.65 -0.48
CA PHE A 35 -1.17 17.55 -0.21
C PHE A 35 -1.94 17.76 1.09
N GLU A 36 -3.22 17.43 1.07
CA GLU A 36 -4.04 17.26 2.27
C GLU A 36 -4.14 15.78 2.59
N MET A 37 -3.80 15.40 3.82
CA MET A 37 -4.07 14.05 4.29
C MET A 37 -5.41 14.02 4.99
N ARG A 38 -6.35 13.25 4.42
CA ARG A 38 -7.64 13.00 5.04
C ARG A 38 -7.62 11.63 5.70
N PRO A 39 -7.94 11.54 7.00
CA PRO A 39 -8.48 10.28 7.49
C PRO A 39 -9.84 10.06 6.83
N THR A 40 -10.17 8.82 6.48
CA THR A 40 -11.59 8.43 6.41
C THR A 40 -12.21 8.71 7.77
N GLU A 41 -13.41 9.30 7.81
CA GLU A 41 -14.16 9.52 9.07
C GLU A 41 -14.27 8.24 9.94
N ALA A 42 -14.15 7.07 9.30
CA ALA A 42 -14.18 5.76 9.93
C ALA A 42 -12.89 5.38 10.69
N PHE A 43 -11.70 5.89 10.33
CA PHE A 43 -10.44 5.40 10.88
C PHE A 43 -10.38 5.53 12.41
N PHE A 44 -10.71 6.72 12.94
CA PHE A 44 -10.79 6.91 14.39
C PHE A 44 -12.10 6.39 14.96
N LYS A 45 -13.27 6.63 14.34
CA LYS A 45 -14.57 6.22 14.90
C LYS A 45 -14.69 4.70 15.05
N GLU A 46 -14.06 3.92 14.17
CA GLU A 46 -14.19 2.46 14.16
C GLU A 46 -13.00 1.70 14.76
N MET A 47 -11.80 2.31 14.91
CA MET A 47 -10.72 1.74 15.75
C MET A 47 -11.18 1.48 17.20
N TYR A 48 -12.23 2.18 17.65
CA TYR A 48 -12.83 2.03 18.97
C TYR A 48 -13.89 0.91 19.07
N ASN A 49 -14.26 0.25 17.96
CA ASN A 49 -15.17 -0.89 18.02
C ASN A 49 -14.41 -2.16 18.39
N LYS A 50 -14.72 -2.72 19.57
CA LYS A 50 -13.98 -3.82 20.23
C LYS A 50 -13.81 -5.13 19.43
N ASN A 51 -14.45 -5.28 18.26
CA ASN A 51 -14.48 -6.51 17.46
C ASN A 51 -14.10 -6.32 15.98
N LYS A 52 -13.47 -5.20 15.59
CA LYS A 52 -13.05 -4.98 14.20
C LYS A 52 -11.55 -4.68 14.13
N VAL A 53 -10.81 -5.51 13.39
CA VAL A 53 -9.46 -5.20 12.93
C VAL A 53 -9.64 -4.29 11.72
N ASN A 54 -9.55 -2.98 11.93
CA ASN A 54 -9.67 -2.03 10.83
C ASN A 54 -8.28 -1.68 10.30
N PRO A 55 -8.04 -1.81 8.98
CA PRO A 55 -6.76 -1.43 8.39
C PRO A 55 -6.52 0.07 8.56
N LEU A 56 -5.25 0.46 8.75
CA LEU A 56 -4.86 1.87 8.63
C LEU A 56 -5.05 2.27 7.16
N TYR A 57 -6.00 3.15 6.89
CA TYR A 57 -6.30 3.65 5.55
C TYR A 57 -6.19 5.17 5.54
N VAL A 58 -5.37 5.69 4.62
CA VAL A 58 -5.06 7.11 4.52
C VAL A 58 -5.20 7.56 3.07
N GLU A 59 -5.81 8.74 2.89
CA GLU A 59 -5.92 9.39 1.59
C GLU A 59 -5.07 10.65 1.58
N PHE A 60 -4.19 10.78 0.60
CA PHE A 60 -3.48 12.02 0.29
C PHE A 60 -4.10 12.62 -0.95
N ILE A 61 -4.62 13.84 -0.81
CA ILE A 61 -5.32 14.55 -1.86
C ILE A 61 -4.47 15.75 -2.27
N SER A 62 -4.01 15.77 -3.52
CA SER A 62 -3.35 16.95 -4.07
C SER A 62 -4.31 18.13 -4.07
N LYS A 63 -3.85 19.28 -3.57
CA LYS A 63 -4.60 20.54 -3.65
C LYS A 63 -4.63 21.12 -5.06
N ASN A 64 -3.72 20.69 -5.94
CA ASN A 64 -3.60 21.22 -7.29
C ASN A 64 -4.45 20.44 -8.29
N SER A 65 -4.20 19.13 -8.39
CA SER A 65 -4.86 18.26 -9.37
C SER A 65 -6.14 17.61 -8.82
N GLY A 66 -6.35 17.64 -7.50
CA GLY A 66 -7.39 16.85 -6.84
C GLY A 66 -7.09 15.35 -6.86
N ALA A 67 -5.91 14.94 -7.33
CA ALA A 67 -5.52 13.55 -7.41
C ALA A 67 -5.47 12.92 -6.01
N LYS A 68 -5.99 11.70 -5.90
CA LYS A 68 -6.18 10.99 -4.64
C LYS A 68 -5.33 9.73 -4.60
N PHE A 69 -4.29 9.78 -3.78
CA PHE A 69 -3.43 8.66 -3.47
C PHE A 69 -3.98 7.96 -2.24
N THR A 70 -3.99 6.63 -2.25
CA THR A 70 -4.45 5.85 -1.09
C THR A 70 -3.35 4.93 -0.59
N LEU A 71 -3.13 4.91 0.71
CA LEU A 71 -2.23 3.99 1.39
C LEU A 71 -3.03 3.23 2.44
N GLU A 72 -2.99 1.89 2.37
CA GLU A 72 -3.70 0.99 3.25
C GLU A 72 -2.75 -0.05 3.86
N ASN A 73 -2.67 -0.14 5.18
CA ASN A 73 -2.08 -1.29 5.87
C ASN A 73 -3.13 -2.39 5.99
N LYS A 74 -3.30 -3.17 4.92
CA LYS A 74 -4.38 -4.15 4.77
C LYS A 74 -4.29 -5.29 5.76
N PHE A 75 -3.08 -5.80 6.02
CA PHE A 75 -2.84 -6.80 7.08
C PHE A 75 -1.69 -6.35 7.95
N TYR A 76 -2.03 -5.97 9.18
CA TYR A 76 -1.04 -5.52 10.14
C TYR A 76 -0.08 -6.65 10.54
N PRO A 77 1.23 -6.34 10.74
CA PRO A 77 1.88 -5.06 10.48
C PRO A 77 2.40 -4.91 9.04
N HIS A 78 2.64 -6.03 8.34
CA HIS A 78 3.58 -6.08 7.22
C HIS A 78 3.00 -5.71 5.86
N SER A 79 1.69 -5.82 5.67
CA SER A 79 1.09 -5.89 4.35
C SER A 79 0.37 -4.60 3.96
N TRP A 80 0.89 -3.96 2.93
CA TRP A 80 0.44 -2.65 2.47
C TRP A 80 -0.17 -2.74 1.06
N VAL A 81 -1.09 -1.82 0.77
CA VAL A 81 -1.64 -1.56 -0.55
C VAL A 81 -1.51 -0.07 -0.82
N ILE A 82 -0.90 0.28 -1.96
CA ILE A 82 -0.86 1.66 -2.46
C ILE A 82 -1.62 1.74 -3.77
N LYS A 83 -2.43 2.79 -3.95
CA LYS A 83 -3.08 3.11 -5.23
C LYS A 83 -2.64 4.49 -5.69
N LEU A 84 -2.05 4.53 -6.88
CA LEU A 84 -1.70 5.78 -7.56
C LEU A 84 -2.85 6.21 -8.50
N PRO A 85 -3.22 7.49 -8.52
CA PRO A 85 -4.28 8.00 -9.38
C PRO A 85 -3.77 8.31 -10.80
N ASP A 86 -4.65 8.16 -11.80
CA ASP A 86 -4.39 8.51 -13.21
C ASP A 86 -4.15 10.01 -13.44
N ASN A 87 -4.79 10.86 -12.64
CA ASN A 87 -4.83 12.30 -12.86
C ASN A 87 -3.72 13.07 -12.12
N ALA A 88 -2.77 12.37 -11.50
CA ALA A 88 -1.63 13.00 -10.84
C ALA A 88 -0.49 13.29 -11.82
N THR A 89 0.26 14.38 -11.58
CA THR A 89 1.50 14.63 -12.32
C THR A 89 2.60 13.63 -11.92
N LYS A 90 3.71 13.57 -12.67
CA LYS A 90 4.85 12.73 -12.28
C LYS A 90 5.42 13.18 -10.92
N GLU A 91 5.57 14.49 -10.72
CA GLU A 91 6.10 15.07 -9.49
C GLU A 91 5.21 14.76 -8.28
N GLU A 92 3.89 14.82 -8.47
CA GLU A 92 2.95 14.42 -7.41
C GLU A 92 3.09 12.93 -7.07
N ARG A 93 3.27 12.07 -8.07
CA ARG A 93 3.45 10.63 -7.90
C ARG A 93 4.78 10.29 -7.24
N ASP A 94 5.88 10.93 -7.66
CA ASP A 94 7.21 10.76 -7.06
C ASP A 94 7.22 11.19 -5.59
N CYS A 95 6.65 12.36 -5.30
CA CYS A 95 6.56 12.89 -3.95
C CYS A 95 5.76 11.97 -3.02
N MET A 96 4.63 11.46 -3.50
CA MET A 96 3.80 10.55 -2.72
C MET A 96 4.38 9.13 -2.62
N ARG A 97 5.08 8.64 -3.64
CA ARG A 97 5.87 7.41 -3.57
C ARG A 97 6.85 7.51 -2.42
N ASP A 98 7.70 8.54 -2.41
CA ASP A 98 8.79 8.64 -1.45
C ASP A 98 8.24 8.69 -0.02
N LEU A 99 7.23 9.52 0.23
CA LEU A 99 6.56 9.59 1.53
C LEU A 99 5.97 8.24 1.96
N ALA A 100 5.27 7.54 1.05
CA ALA A 100 4.64 6.26 1.36
C ALA A 100 5.68 5.16 1.62
N LEU A 101 6.72 5.07 0.79
CA LEU A 101 7.76 4.04 0.92
C LEU A 101 8.60 4.23 2.18
N GLU A 102 8.91 5.47 2.58
CA GLU A 102 9.58 5.74 3.85
C GLU A 102 8.73 5.28 5.05
N ALA A 103 7.43 5.58 5.03
CA ALA A 103 6.52 5.16 6.09
C ALA A 103 6.36 3.63 6.19
N ILE A 104 6.38 2.94 5.05
CA ILE A 104 6.33 1.48 5.00
C ILE A 104 7.65 0.86 5.49
N ALA A 105 8.80 1.39 5.07
CA ALA A 105 10.10 0.79 5.30
C ALA A 105 10.62 0.98 6.73
N HIS A 106 10.38 2.15 7.34
CA HIS A 106 10.99 2.54 8.61
C HIS A 106 9.96 2.94 9.70
N PRO A 107 9.02 2.05 10.05
CA PRO A 107 8.09 2.35 11.13
C PRO A 107 8.83 2.43 12.48
N LYS A 108 8.67 3.50 13.27
CA LYS A 108 9.43 3.64 14.54
C LYS A 108 9.18 2.52 15.55
N ASN A 109 8.01 1.90 15.50
CA ASN A 109 7.62 0.77 16.35
C ASN A 109 7.40 -0.50 15.53
N ALA A 110 8.25 -0.73 14.53
CA ALA A 110 8.32 -1.98 13.81
C ALA A 110 8.47 -3.16 14.78
N ALA A 111 7.73 -4.25 14.54
CA ALA A 111 8.02 -5.51 15.20
C ALA A 111 9.45 -5.98 14.85
N PRO A 112 10.17 -6.71 15.73
CA PRO A 112 11.53 -7.18 15.45
C PRO A 112 11.67 -8.03 14.16
N ASP A 113 10.59 -8.66 13.73
CA ASP A 113 10.47 -9.49 12.52
C ASP A 113 9.76 -8.76 11.36
N TYR A 114 9.71 -7.42 11.40
CA TYR A 114 9.04 -6.62 10.39
C TYR A 114 9.64 -6.77 9.00
N GLN A 115 8.92 -7.45 8.11
CA GLN A 115 9.25 -7.60 6.69
C GLN A 115 8.14 -6.98 5.81
N PRO A 116 8.28 -5.71 5.39
CA PRO A 116 7.23 -5.02 4.65
C PRO A 116 6.97 -5.68 3.29
N LYS A 117 5.69 -5.85 2.97
CA LYS A 117 5.18 -6.34 1.69
C LYS A 117 4.15 -5.37 1.16
N LEU A 118 4.12 -5.20 -0.16
CA LEU A 118 3.31 -4.19 -0.82
C LEU A 118 2.63 -4.76 -2.06
N VAL A 119 1.38 -4.36 -2.27
CA VAL A 119 0.72 -4.40 -3.58
C VAL A 119 0.60 -2.95 -4.05
N ALA A 120 1.20 -2.64 -5.19
CA ALA A 120 1.04 -1.34 -5.84
C ALA A 120 0.10 -1.43 -7.03
N PHE A 121 -0.98 -0.64 -6.99
CA PHE A 121 -1.89 -0.44 -8.12
C PHE A 121 -1.38 0.71 -8.98
N PHE A 122 -1.19 0.41 -10.26
CA PHE A 122 -0.93 1.36 -11.32
C PHE A 122 -2.03 1.30 -12.37
N PRO A 123 -2.55 2.44 -12.83
CA PRO A 123 -3.40 2.46 -14.01
C PRO A 123 -2.66 2.00 -15.27
N ASP A 124 -3.41 1.44 -16.24
CA ASP A 124 -2.88 1.04 -17.56
C ASP A 124 -2.18 2.18 -18.33
N SER A 125 -2.47 3.43 -17.96
CA SER A 125 -1.87 4.63 -18.56
C SER A 125 -0.48 4.96 -18.03
N THR A 126 -0.04 4.30 -16.95
CA THR A 126 1.22 4.62 -16.28
C THR A 126 2.40 4.15 -17.15
N PRO A 127 3.39 5.01 -17.44
CA PRO A 127 4.59 4.60 -18.16
C PRO A 127 5.40 3.53 -17.42
N ASP A 128 5.90 2.53 -18.16
CA ASP A 128 6.74 1.45 -17.63
C ASP A 128 7.94 1.96 -16.83
N GLU A 129 8.56 3.06 -17.26
CA GLU A 129 9.70 3.70 -16.59
C GLU A 129 9.34 4.15 -15.17
N GLU A 130 8.15 4.72 -14.97
CA GLU A 130 7.69 5.16 -13.64
C GLU A 130 7.38 3.96 -12.73
N ILE A 131 6.83 2.88 -13.30
CA ILE A 131 6.61 1.63 -12.56
C ILE A 131 7.96 1.03 -12.14
N ALA A 132 8.96 1.03 -13.03
CA ALA A 132 10.30 0.54 -12.74
C ALA A 132 11.02 1.39 -11.66
N GLU A 133 10.90 2.73 -11.71
CA GLU A 133 11.39 3.64 -10.67
C GLU A 133 10.76 3.32 -9.31
N PHE A 134 9.45 3.05 -9.28
CA PHE A 134 8.74 2.68 -8.06
C PHE A 134 9.23 1.34 -7.50
N VAL A 135 9.32 0.31 -8.34
CA VAL A 135 9.78 -1.02 -7.93
C VAL A 135 11.20 -0.91 -7.38
N LYS A 136 12.10 -0.19 -8.06
CA LYS A 136 13.47 0.04 -7.62
C LYS A 136 13.52 0.68 -6.22
N ALA A 137 12.85 1.81 -6.05
CA ALA A 137 12.85 2.56 -4.78
C ALA A 137 12.26 1.73 -3.62
N SER A 138 11.29 0.85 -3.92
CA SER A 138 10.68 -0.05 -2.93
C SER A 138 11.63 -1.17 -2.53
N GLU A 139 12.23 -1.85 -3.50
CA GLU A 139 13.13 -2.99 -3.26
C GLU A 139 14.45 -2.54 -2.59
N GLU A 140 14.98 -1.35 -2.92
CA GLU A 140 16.13 -0.73 -2.23
C GLU A 140 15.87 -0.48 -0.73
N LYS A 141 14.60 -0.34 -0.35
CA LYS A 141 14.16 -0.21 1.05
C LYS A 141 13.79 -1.55 1.71
N GLY A 142 14.02 -2.67 1.02
CA GLY A 142 13.71 -4.01 1.52
C GLY A 142 12.22 -4.35 1.50
N ILE A 143 11.40 -3.64 0.72
CA ILE A 143 9.97 -3.90 0.59
C ILE A 143 9.73 -4.96 -0.49
N GLN A 144 9.03 -6.05 -0.16
CA GLN A 144 8.61 -7.03 -1.15
C GLN A 144 7.44 -6.48 -1.98
N VAL A 145 7.64 -6.29 -3.29
CA VAL A 145 6.62 -5.69 -4.17
C VAL A 145 5.87 -6.75 -5.00
N ASN A 146 4.54 -6.60 -5.02
CA ASN A 146 3.62 -7.15 -6.01
C ASN A 146 2.94 -5.99 -6.74
N LEU A 147 2.58 -6.19 -8.01
CA LEU A 147 1.96 -5.17 -8.84
C LEU A 147 0.57 -5.59 -9.30
N PHE A 148 -0.30 -4.59 -9.48
CA PHE A 148 -1.47 -4.68 -10.33
C PHE A 148 -1.41 -3.51 -11.32
N ILE A 149 -1.42 -3.82 -12.61
CA ILE A 149 -1.39 -2.82 -13.70
C ILE A 149 -2.69 -2.98 -14.49
N GLY A 150 -3.62 -2.02 -14.36
CA GLY A 150 -4.94 -2.18 -14.97
C GLY A 150 -5.95 -1.12 -14.60
N LYS A 151 -7.23 -1.40 -14.84
CA LYS A 151 -8.32 -0.49 -14.50
C LYS A 151 -8.60 -0.52 -12.99
N LYS A 152 -8.91 0.65 -12.43
CA LYS A 152 -9.24 0.79 -11.01
C LYS A 152 -10.44 -0.08 -10.62
N GLU A 153 -11.45 -0.18 -11.47
CA GLU A 153 -12.66 -0.96 -11.20
C GLU A 153 -12.38 -2.46 -11.10
N GLU A 154 -11.37 -2.96 -11.81
CA GLU A 154 -10.94 -4.36 -11.74
C GLU A 154 -10.18 -4.62 -10.44
N PHE A 155 -9.29 -3.69 -10.05
CA PHE A 155 -8.61 -3.77 -8.75
C PHE A 155 -9.61 -3.75 -7.58
N ASP A 156 -10.56 -2.83 -7.62
CA ASP A 156 -11.58 -2.70 -6.57
C ASP A 156 -12.47 -3.94 -6.48
N LYS A 157 -12.78 -4.62 -7.60
CA LYS A 157 -13.48 -5.91 -7.59
C LYS A 157 -12.68 -6.99 -6.89
N VAL A 158 -11.38 -7.08 -7.13
CA VAL A 158 -10.49 -8.04 -6.44
C VAL A 158 -10.51 -7.77 -4.93
N HIS A 159 -10.39 -6.50 -4.54
CA HIS A 159 -10.42 -6.09 -3.14
C HIS A 159 -11.75 -6.43 -2.47
N ALA A 160 -12.88 -6.09 -3.09
CA ALA A 160 -14.21 -6.38 -2.57
C ALA A 160 -14.51 -7.89 -2.49
N ALA A 161 -14.01 -8.68 -3.45
CA ALA A 161 -14.18 -10.13 -3.43
C ALA A 161 -13.43 -10.77 -2.24
N HIS A 162 -12.20 -10.34 -1.98
CA HIS A 162 -11.41 -10.79 -0.83
C HIS A 162 -12.06 -10.40 0.50
N GLU A 163 -12.55 -9.16 0.61
CA GLU A 163 -13.24 -8.70 1.82
C GLU A 163 -14.52 -9.52 2.07
N LYS A 164 -15.32 -9.76 1.03
CA LYS A 164 -16.55 -10.56 1.13
C LYS A 164 -16.28 -12.00 1.56
N GLU A 165 -15.22 -12.62 1.05
CA GLU A 165 -14.81 -13.96 1.47
C GLU A 165 -14.36 -13.96 2.94
N THR A 166 -13.52 -13.00 3.32
CA THR A 166 -13.04 -12.82 4.69
C THR A 166 -14.22 -12.69 5.66
N GLN A 167 -15.19 -11.82 5.35
CA GLN A 167 -16.38 -11.63 6.19
C GLN A 167 -17.22 -12.91 6.32
N LYS A 168 -17.36 -13.70 5.25
CA LYS A 168 -18.07 -14.99 5.30
C LYS A 168 -17.39 -15.98 6.24
N ILE A 169 -16.06 -16.08 6.18
CA ILE A 169 -15.27 -17.00 7.02
C ILE A 169 -15.30 -16.58 8.49
N VAL A 170 -15.22 -15.27 8.75
CA VAL A 170 -15.40 -14.73 10.11
C VAL A 170 -16.79 -15.06 10.64
N ALA A 171 -17.83 -14.87 9.82
CA ALA A 171 -19.22 -15.15 10.22
C ALA A 171 -19.48 -16.64 10.46
N SER A 172 -18.77 -17.55 9.77
CA SER A 172 -18.89 -18.99 10.00
C SER A 172 -18.05 -19.51 11.18
N GLY A 173 -17.20 -18.66 11.78
CA GLY A 173 -16.31 -19.04 12.87
C GLY A 173 -15.11 -19.90 12.46
N ALA A 174 -14.93 -20.16 11.16
CA ALA A 174 -13.88 -21.01 10.61
C ALA A 174 -12.57 -20.22 10.40
N LEU A 175 -12.10 -19.55 11.46
CA LEU A 175 -11.03 -18.55 11.42
C LEU A 175 -9.68 -19.10 10.92
N GLU A 176 -9.47 -20.41 11.02
CA GLU A 176 -8.31 -21.11 10.48
C GLU A 176 -8.23 -21.08 8.95
N ASN A 177 -9.33 -20.81 8.27
CA ASN A 177 -9.41 -20.74 6.81
C ASN A 177 -9.29 -19.32 6.26
N LEU A 178 -8.95 -18.33 7.10
CA LEU A 178 -8.83 -16.95 6.65
C LEU A 178 -7.76 -16.85 5.55
N PRO A 179 -8.09 -16.26 4.38
CA PRO A 179 -7.18 -16.23 3.22
C PRO A 179 -5.91 -15.40 3.47
N GLY A 180 -5.98 -14.41 4.38
CA GLY A 180 -4.84 -13.56 4.73
C GLY A 180 -4.22 -12.83 3.53
N TRP A 181 -2.93 -12.48 3.67
CA TRP A 181 -2.15 -11.82 2.63
C TRP A 181 -1.97 -12.70 1.39
N ASP A 182 -1.61 -13.97 1.58
CA ASP A 182 -1.30 -14.86 0.46
C ASP A 182 -2.54 -15.14 -0.39
N GLY A 183 -3.72 -15.33 0.23
CA GLY A 183 -4.98 -15.42 -0.50
C GLY A 183 -5.37 -14.12 -1.20
N TYR A 184 -5.01 -12.95 -0.65
CA TYR A 184 -5.21 -11.68 -1.32
C TYR A 184 -4.31 -11.53 -2.56
N VAL A 185 -3.02 -11.81 -2.42
CA VAL A 185 -2.05 -11.76 -3.53
C VAL A 185 -2.39 -12.77 -4.61
N ASN A 186 -2.80 -13.99 -4.25
CA ASN A 186 -3.22 -15.01 -5.22
C ASN A 186 -4.44 -14.54 -6.03
N ARG A 187 -5.43 -13.89 -5.39
CA ARG A 187 -6.57 -13.28 -6.10
C ARG A 187 -6.14 -12.15 -7.04
N ILE A 188 -5.14 -11.35 -6.65
CA ILE A 188 -4.54 -10.34 -7.53
C ILE A 188 -3.90 -11.04 -8.74
N GLN A 189 -3.01 -12.01 -8.52
CA GLN A 189 -2.29 -12.71 -9.59
C GLN A 189 -3.21 -13.48 -10.55
N GLN A 190 -4.41 -13.86 -10.12
CA GLN A 190 -5.42 -14.48 -10.98
C GLN A 190 -6.19 -13.48 -11.87
N SER A 191 -6.06 -12.18 -11.60
CA SER A 191 -6.69 -11.12 -12.40
C SER A 191 -5.81 -10.69 -13.58
N ASP A 192 -6.41 -10.12 -14.62
CA ASP A 192 -5.67 -9.60 -15.79
C ASP A 192 -4.61 -8.58 -15.38
N GLY A 193 -4.96 -7.63 -14.50
CA GLY A 193 -4.02 -6.62 -14.04
C GLY A 193 -2.90 -7.15 -13.15
N GLY A 194 -3.16 -8.19 -12.35
CA GLY A 194 -2.11 -8.85 -11.56
C GLY A 194 -1.16 -9.68 -12.43
N ARG A 195 -1.66 -10.36 -13.47
CA ARG A 195 -0.82 -11.07 -14.44
C ARG A 195 0.11 -10.12 -15.20
N LYS A 196 -0.42 -8.98 -15.68
CA LYS A 196 0.41 -7.90 -16.25
C LYS A 196 1.50 -7.43 -15.27
N GLY A 197 1.13 -7.25 -14.00
CA GLY A 197 2.07 -6.87 -12.94
C GLY A 197 3.18 -7.92 -12.71
N GLU A 198 2.83 -9.20 -12.72
CA GLU A 198 3.79 -10.31 -12.58
C GLU A 198 4.73 -10.40 -13.79
N GLU A 199 4.20 -10.30 -15.01
CA GLU A 199 4.98 -10.26 -16.25
C GLU A 199 5.98 -9.09 -16.23
N PHE A 200 5.54 -7.90 -15.80
CA PHE A 200 6.39 -6.73 -15.65
C PHE A 200 7.53 -6.98 -14.65
N LEU A 201 7.21 -7.48 -13.44
CA LEU A 201 8.22 -7.75 -12.40
C LEU A 201 9.24 -8.81 -12.86
N ASN A 202 8.80 -9.84 -13.55
CA ASN A 202 9.68 -10.89 -14.09
C ASN A 202 10.64 -10.32 -15.13
N LYS A 203 10.13 -9.47 -16.05
CA LYS A 203 10.96 -8.77 -17.04
C LYS A 203 11.97 -7.87 -16.34
N TYR A 204 11.51 -6.98 -15.46
CA TYR A 204 12.34 -6.03 -14.72
C TYR A 204 13.51 -6.72 -13.97
N ARG A 205 13.21 -7.79 -13.23
CA ARG A 205 14.22 -8.53 -12.46
C ARG A 205 15.21 -9.26 -13.38
N SER A 206 14.73 -9.83 -14.50
CA SER A 206 15.60 -10.52 -15.45
C SER A 206 16.63 -9.60 -16.13
N GLU A 207 16.21 -8.36 -16.46
CA GLU A 207 17.06 -7.35 -17.07
C GLU A 207 18.14 -6.86 -16.10
N GLN A 208 17.80 -6.69 -14.81
CA GLN A 208 18.77 -6.37 -13.77
C GLN A 208 19.81 -7.47 -13.57
N THR A 209 19.41 -8.75 -13.48
CA THR A 209 20.37 -9.85 -13.33
C THR A 209 21.30 -10.00 -14.55
N SER A 210 20.81 -9.71 -15.75
CA SER A 210 21.62 -9.78 -16.98
C SER A 210 22.76 -8.76 -16.98
N SER A 211 22.54 -7.57 -16.39
CA SER A 211 23.55 -6.51 -16.28
C SER A 211 24.67 -6.80 -15.27
N VAL A 212 24.44 -7.70 -14.30
CA VAL A 212 25.43 -8.10 -13.28
C VAL A 212 26.35 -9.23 -13.79
N THR A 213 25.93 -9.99 -14.81
CA THR A 213 26.66 -11.18 -15.30
C THR A 213 27.76 -10.85 -16.32
N TYR A 214 27.95 -9.56 -16.66
CA TYR A 214 28.95 -9.07 -17.64
C TYR A 214 30.07 -8.22 -17.04
N ASN A 215 30.41 -8.41 -15.76
CA ASN A 215 31.59 -7.79 -15.13
C ASN A 215 32.54 -8.83 -14.54
#